data_AF-A0A3G2JEI4-F1
#
_entry.id   AF-A0A3G2JEI4-F1
#
_cell.length_a   1.000
_cell.length_b   1.000
_cell.length_c   1.000
_cell.angle_alpha   90.00
_cell.angle_beta   90.00
_cell.angle_gamma   90.00
#
_symmetry.space_group_name_H-M   'P 1'
#
loop_
_entity.id
_entity.type
_entity.pdbx_description
1 polymer ?
#
loop_
_entity_poly.entity_id
_entity_poly.type
_entity_poly.pdbx_seq_one_letter_code
_entity_poly.pdbx_strand_id
1 'polypeptide(L)' 'MNSSVTVLPPLPDVARLLPRQQMAMDCAVCARPLGASGRVLAEVRHLGLPFRLWVCVRGCPASRPAFLAI' A
#
# COMPACT_ATOMS: atom_id res chain seq x y z
N MET A 1 30.86 1.70 -9.61
CA MET A 1 29.69 2.11 -10.41
C MET A 1 28.53 1.18 -10.09
N ASN A 2 27.32 1.78 -10.01
CA ASN A 2 25.99 1.18 -9.85
C ASN A 2 25.44 1.10 -8.41
N SER A 3 25.22 2.27 -7.82
CA SER A 3 24.28 2.41 -6.69
C SER A 3 22.86 2.27 -7.23
N SER A 4 22.23 1.11 -7.01
CA SER A 4 20.81 0.93 -7.26
C SER A 4 20.03 1.84 -6.32
N VAL A 5 19.56 2.98 -6.83
CA VAL A 5 18.66 3.87 -6.10
C VAL A 5 17.32 3.14 -5.98
N THR A 6 17.08 2.51 -4.83
CA THR A 6 15.77 2.01 -4.46
C THR A 6 14.87 3.23 -4.28
N VAL A 7 14.20 3.67 -5.34
CA VAL A 7 13.11 4.64 -5.22
C VAL A 7 12.02 3.94 -4.43
N LEU A 8 11.97 4.21 -3.12
CA LEU A 8 10.85 3.79 -2.30
C LEU A 8 9.59 4.42 -2.91
N PRO A 9 8.60 3.63 -3.34
CA PRO A 9 7.37 4.19 -3.83
C PRO A 9 6.76 5.09 -2.75
N PRO A 10 6.17 6.24 -3.13
CA PRO A 10 5.56 7.14 -2.16
C PRO A 10 4.57 6.37 -1.29
N LEU A 11 4.59 6.64 0.02
CA LEU A 11 3.69 5.98 0.96
C LEU A 11 2.23 6.27 0.56
N PRO A 12 1.35 5.25 0.57
CA PRO A 12 -0.08 5.47 0.35
C PRO A 12 -0.65 6.50 1.34
N ASP A 13 -1.38 7.47 0.80
CA ASP A 13 -2.13 8.42 1.61
C ASP A 13 -3.38 7.74 2.17
N VAL A 14 -3.48 7.68 3.52
CA VAL A 14 -4.61 7.08 4.24
C VAL A 14 -5.95 7.69 3.82
N ALA A 15 -5.98 9.00 3.54
CA ALA A 15 -7.20 9.69 3.13
C ALA A 15 -7.77 9.17 1.80
N ARG A 16 -6.93 8.56 0.96
CA ARG A 16 -7.27 8.05 -0.36
C ARG A 16 -7.49 6.53 -0.38
N LEU A 17 -7.30 5.86 0.76
CA LEU A 17 -7.53 4.43 0.87
C LEU A 17 -9.03 4.10 0.95
N LEU A 18 -9.41 3.00 0.31
CA LEU A 18 -10.73 2.41 0.47
C LEU A 18 -10.93 1.92 1.92
N PRO A 19 -12.17 1.85 2.42
CA PRO A 19 -12.44 1.40 3.80
C PRO A 19 -11.78 0.06 4.15
N ARG A 20 -11.81 -0.92 3.24
CA ARG A 20 -11.17 -2.23 3.45
C ARG A 20 -9.63 -2.15 3.53
N GLN A 21 -9.01 -1.20 2.84
CA GLN A 21 -7.57 -0.95 2.95
C GLN A 21 -7.23 -0.25 4.27
N GLN A 22 -8.09 0.66 4.74
CA GLN A 22 -7.96 1.29 6.06
C GLN A 22 -8.14 0.28 7.21
N MET A 23 -8.93 -0.77 7.00
CA MET A 23 -9.13 -1.84 7.99
C MET A 23 -8.06 -2.94 7.91
N ALA A 24 -7.00 -2.76 7.12
CA ALA A 24 -5.96 -3.78 6.89
C ALA A 24 -6.53 -5.13 6.39
N MET A 25 -7.67 -5.12 5.70
CA MET A 25 -8.20 -6.31 5.03
C MET A 25 -7.63 -6.46 3.62
N ASP A 26 -7.42 -5.33 2.95
CA ASP A 26 -6.82 -5.25 1.62
C ASP A 26 -5.49 -4.50 1.66
N CYS A 27 -4.63 -4.81 0.69
CA CYS A 27 -3.36 -4.13 0.52
C CYS A 27 -3.57 -2.65 0.21
N ALA A 28 -2.89 -1.77 0.96
CA ALA A 28 -2.92 -0.32 0.78
C ALA A 28 -2.43 0.17 -0.60
N VAL A 29 -1.78 -0.70 -1.39
CA VAL A 29 -1.25 -0.36 -2.72
C VAL A 29 -2.10 -0.97 -3.84
N CYS A 30 -2.34 -2.29 -3.83
CA CYS A 30 -3.01 -2.98 -4.95
C CYS A 30 -4.48 -3.36 -4.68
N ALA A 31 -5.03 -3.04 -3.49
CA ALA A 31 -6.40 -3.34 -3.08
C ALA A 31 -6.80 -4.83 -3.10
N ARG A 32 -5.83 -5.75 -3.22
CA ARG A 32 -6.09 -7.19 -3.10
C ARG A 32 -6.19 -7.62 -1.62
N PRO A 33 -7.01 -8.63 -1.29
CA PRO A 33 -7.08 -9.18 0.06
C PRO A 33 -5.70 -9.62 0.55
N LEU A 34 -5.35 -9.20 1.78
CA LEU A 34 -4.07 -9.57 2.41
C LEU A 34 -4.07 -11.01 2.94
N GLY A 35 -5.24 -11.51 3.35
CA GLY A 35 -5.35 -12.76 4.09
C GLY A 35 -4.51 -12.72 5.37
N ALA A 36 -3.90 -13.87 5.73
CA ALA A 36 -3.03 -13.98 6.90
C ALA A 36 -1.56 -13.54 6.63
N SER A 37 -1.23 -13.06 5.43
CA SER A 37 0.15 -12.84 4.98
C SER A 37 0.43 -11.39 4.59
N GLY A 38 -0.26 -10.43 5.21
CA GLY A 38 0.08 -9.02 5.10
C GLY A 38 1.32 -8.65 5.91
N ARG A 39 2.04 -7.61 5.49
CA ARG A 39 3.11 -6.99 6.29
C ARG A 39 2.87 -5.50 6.45
N VAL A 40 3.37 -4.92 7.54
CA VAL A 40 3.36 -3.46 7.73
C VAL A 40 4.41 -2.83 6.82
N LEU A 41 4.00 -1.86 6.00
CA LEU A 41 4.88 -1.02 5.19
C LEU A 41 5.42 0.14 6.01
N ALA A 42 4.54 0.85 6.71
CA ALA A 42 4.87 2.02 7.51
C ALA A 42 3.79 2.31 8.55
N GLU A 43 4.18 3.07 9.58
CA GLU A 43 3.27 3.72 10.52
C GLU A 43 3.18 5.20 10.13
N VAL A 44 1.95 5.71 10.00
CA VAL A 44 1.66 7.09 9.62
C VAL A 44 0.65 7.69 10.58
N ARG A 45 0.50 9.02 10.59
CA ARG A 45 -0.57 9.69 11.31
C ARG A 45 -1.64 10.16 10.34
N HIS A 46 -2.89 9.83 10.61
CA HIS A 46 -4.05 10.33 9.87
C HIS A 46 -5.03 10.96 10.85
N LEU A 47 -5.33 12.24 10.67
CA LEU A 47 -6.16 13.03 11.60
C LEU A 47 -5.65 12.97 13.07
N GLY A 48 -4.32 12.93 13.24
CA GLY A 48 -3.68 12.81 14.55
C GLY A 48 -3.60 11.39 15.11
N LEU A 49 -4.34 10.44 14.55
CA LEU A 49 -4.38 9.04 14.99
C LEU A 49 -3.26 8.22 14.33
N PRO A 50 -2.59 7.31 15.08
CA PRO A 50 -1.62 6.40 14.49
C PRO A 50 -2.34 5.39 13.60
N PHE A 51 -1.75 5.14 12.44
CA PHE A 51 -2.32 4.26 11.43
C PHE A 51 -1.23 3.40 10.80
N ARG A 52 -1.50 2.10 10.62
CA ARG A 52 -0.58 1.14 10.02
C ARG A 52 -0.96 0.85 8.58
N LEU A 53 -0.04 1.11 7.66
CA LEU A 53 -0.22 0.77 6.25
C LEU A 53 0.20 -0.68 6.02
N TRP A 54 -0.75 -1.53 5.63
CA TRP A 54 -0.50 -2.94 5.36
C TRP A 54 -0.40 -3.23 3.86
N VAL A 55 0.57 -4.06 3.48
CA VAL A 55 0.84 -4.44 2.08
C VAL A 55 1.08 -5.93 1.93
N CYS A 56 0.98 -6.43 0.69
CA CYS A 56 1.29 -7.83 0.36
C CYS A 56 2.75 -8.18 0.73
N VAL A 57 2.96 -9.34 1.35
CA VAL A 57 4.32 -9.81 1.72
C VAL A 57 5.23 -9.99 0.52
N ARG A 58 4.71 -10.54 -0.59
CA ARG A 58 5.47 -10.79 -1.84
C ARG A 58 5.60 -9.56 -2.74
N GLY A 59 5.28 -8.38 -2.21
CA GLY A 59 5.11 -7.17 -3.01
C GLY A 59 3.78 -7.19 -3.78
N CYS A 60 3.40 -6.03 -4.29
CA CYS A 60 2.26 -5.94 -5.20
C CYS A 60 2.72 -6.37 -6.58
N PRO A 61 1.93 -7.16 -7.34
CA PRO A 61 2.13 -7.18 -8.78
C PRO A 61 2.11 -5.72 -9.22
N ALA A 62 3.10 -5.27 -9.97
CA ALA A 62 3.12 -3.92 -10.53
C ALA A 62 1.84 -3.79 -11.37
N SER A 63 0.78 -3.26 -10.77
CA SER A 63 -0.49 -3.11 -11.43
C SER A 63 -0.23 -2.10 -12.54
N ARG A 64 -0.25 -2.58 -13.79
CA ARG A 64 -0.51 -1.76 -14.97
C ARG A 64 -1.60 -0.74 -14.56
N PRO A 65 -1.39 0.57 -14.76
CA PRO A 65 -2.32 1.58 -14.26
C PRO A 65 -3.72 1.20 -14.69
N ALA A 66 -4.63 1.03 -13.73
CA ALA A 66 -6.06 0.86 -13.98
C ALA A 66 -6.70 2.20 -14.40
N PHE A 67 -5.99 2.93 -15.26
CA PHE A 67 -6.41 4.16 -15.93
C PHE A 67 -5.99 4.03 -17.39
N LEU A 68 -6.75 3.21 -18.11
CA LEU A 68 -6.99 3.24 -19.55
C LEU A 68 -8.22 2.32 -19.73
N ALA A 69 -9.41 2.93 -19.77
CA ALA A 69 -10.21 3.08 -21.00
C ALA A 69 -10.95 1.77 -21.33
N ILE A 70 -12.27 1.72 -21.59
CA ILE A 70 -13.23 2.65 -22.21
C ILE A 70 -14.59 2.38 -21.55
#